data_AF-A0A1H4NGK2-F1
#
_entry.id   AF-A0A1H4NGK2-F1
#
_cell.length_a   1.000
_cell.length_b   1.000
_cell.length_c   1.000
_cell.angle_alpha   90.00
_cell.angle_beta   90.00
_cell.angle_gamma   90.00
#
_symmetry.space_group_name_H-M   'P 1'
#
loop_
_entity.id
_entity.type
_entity.pdbx_description
1 polymer ?
#
loop_
_entity_poly.entity_id
_entity_poly.type
_entity_poly.pdbx_seq_one_letter_code
_entity_poly.pdbx_strand_id
1 'polypeptide(L)'
;MHTQIPVTRAGRSVRVASVAGLALLAGLLSGGGSAADESTGPVGFAAACGAEENDTGTVTAAVGVAVDVPATGEVGRPVQPGPVTLTVTLSRADLAGLLPEGTEAFVSRASLKVKVAQNGESTEAPWELHAPSTPLPADGDVALVHSGEVPYVTLGAAGDVDFSVKELTIELRSATAEPEKTAPPLTTVTCRLKEGANGHLATTRVTDGTGTGAEPSGTPETSPTPVGGSGRTRDKSIAVEPSAAEEDEDPDYCPVDPPVGEMDSSHAPQASPGRPVNVIELPGAFMCANVLGLANVQKLNGAMVVNDPDHPALISVLSTKRISSREADDWEDPEGRGRYLRIDNLANIELPDADSTFLTFGFQPVTAKVSFETGPMTISIGNIGYDLDAAFSTVYFKQSLRIHDVKVNGTPLDVGNNCRTAKPFDVVLSGGSAYTNVALGGRLDGEVTIPPFTGCGTGGEDLNPLFTAAISGPGNRIFMNQAPTCYPAFPESSYCPPAPAELPGTKPKS
;
A
#
# COMPACT_ATOMS: atom_id res chain seq x y z
N MET A 1 1.35 67.82 4.07
CA MET A 1 2.13 67.08 5.09
C MET A 1 1.17 66.65 6.17
N HIS A 2 0.71 65.39 6.10
CA HIS A 2 -0.26 64.85 7.04
C HIS A 2 0.42 63.76 7.86
N THR A 3 0.46 64.01 9.16
CA THR A 3 0.92 63.12 10.20
C THR A 3 -0.03 61.93 10.30
N GLN A 4 0.48 60.72 10.11
CA GLN A 4 -0.22 59.48 10.47
C GLN A 4 0.63 58.69 11.47
N ILE A 5 0.06 58.55 12.67
CA ILE A 5 0.19 57.43 13.61
C ILE A 5 -1.19 56.72 13.52
N PRO A 6 -1.42 55.40 13.74
CA PRO A 6 -0.65 54.28 14.34
C PRO A 6 -0.66 53.02 13.41
N VAL A 7 -0.21 51.79 13.72
CA VAL A 7 -0.65 50.82 14.76
C VAL A 7 0.37 49.67 14.82
N THR A 8 0.92 49.41 16.00
CA THR A 8 1.57 48.14 16.34
C THR A 8 0.48 47.09 16.59
N ARG A 9 0.36 46.11 15.70
CA ARG A 9 -0.50 44.94 15.93
C ARG A 9 0.34 43.85 16.58
N ALA A 10 0.06 43.58 17.85
CA ALA A 10 0.59 42.45 18.58
C ALA A 10 0.36 41.15 17.79
N GLY A 11 1.45 40.46 17.45
CA GLY A 11 1.40 39.11 16.89
C GLY A 11 0.81 38.17 17.92
N ARG A 12 -0.45 37.80 17.73
CA ARG A 12 -1.10 36.71 18.44
C ARG A 12 -0.40 35.43 17.98
N SER A 13 0.35 34.80 18.88
CA SER A 13 0.88 33.45 18.70
C SER A 13 -0.31 32.49 18.52
N VAL A 14 -0.63 32.18 17.27
CA VAL A 14 -1.51 31.07 16.94
C VAL A 14 -0.68 29.81 17.19
N ARG A 15 -0.88 29.19 18.34
CA ARG A 15 -0.45 27.80 18.57
C ARG A 15 -1.13 26.96 17.49
N VAL A 16 -0.33 26.48 16.55
CA VAL A 16 -0.74 25.48 15.56
C VAL A 16 -1.15 24.25 16.35
N ALA A 17 -2.44 23.94 16.34
CA ALA A 17 -2.94 22.69 16.86
C ALA A 17 -2.51 21.59 15.89
N SER A 18 -1.55 20.77 16.32
CA SER A 18 -1.11 19.57 15.63
C SER A 18 -2.32 18.65 15.41
N VAL A 19 -2.43 18.10 14.20
CA VAL A 19 -3.41 17.06 13.86
C VAL A 19 -2.95 15.76 14.53
N ALA A 20 -3.30 15.60 15.81
CA ALA A 20 -3.36 14.30 16.45
C ALA A 20 -4.73 13.71 16.13
N GLY A 21 -4.79 12.91 15.08
CA GLY A 21 -6.04 12.35 14.56
C GLY A 21 -5.92 10.87 14.29
N LEU A 22 -5.64 10.09 15.34
CA LEU A 22 -6.05 8.68 15.54
C LEU A 22 -5.37 8.15 16.81
N ALA A 23 -6.00 8.40 17.96
CA ALA A 23 -5.69 7.66 19.18
C ALA A 23 -6.95 7.52 20.04
N LEU A 24 -7.23 6.27 20.40
CA LEU A 24 -8.00 5.79 21.56
C LEU A 24 -9.54 5.83 21.47
N LEU A 25 -10.11 4.74 20.94
CA LEU A 25 -11.34 4.18 21.49
C LEU A 25 -10.97 3.05 22.46
N ALA A 26 -10.68 3.43 23.70
CA ALA A 26 -10.60 2.49 24.82
C ALA A 26 -11.53 2.99 25.94
N GLY A 27 -12.65 2.28 26.10
CA GLY A 27 -13.44 2.21 27.33
C GLY A 27 -14.38 3.38 27.63
N LEU A 28 -15.69 3.12 27.53
CA LEU A 28 -16.72 3.36 28.56
C LEU A 28 -18.13 3.31 27.95
N LEU A 29 -18.67 2.10 27.70
CA LEU A 29 -20.12 1.88 27.71
C LEU A 29 -20.42 0.45 28.21
N SER A 30 -20.63 0.31 29.51
CA SER A 30 -21.45 -0.76 30.06
C SER A 30 -22.91 -0.36 29.88
N GLY A 31 -23.53 -0.85 28.82
CA GLY A 31 -24.97 -0.69 28.57
C GLY A 31 -25.46 -1.85 27.72
N GLY A 32 -26.19 -2.78 28.33
CA GLY A 32 -26.70 -3.98 27.65
C GLY A 32 -27.81 -3.66 26.64
N GLY A 33 -27.82 -4.41 25.53
CA GLY A 33 -28.99 -4.52 24.66
C GLY A 33 -28.67 -4.80 23.20
N SER A 34 -28.87 -6.07 22.81
CA SER A 34 -29.18 -6.59 21.46
C SER A 34 -28.05 -6.66 20.42
N ALA A 35 -27.76 -7.91 20.04
CA ALA A 35 -26.86 -8.30 18.96
C ALA A 35 -27.44 -7.96 17.58
N ALA A 36 -26.72 -7.13 16.83
CA ALA A 36 -26.77 -7.04 15.37
C ALA A 36 -25.40 -6.51 14.93
N ASP A 37 -24.64 -7.33 14.19
CA ASP A 37 -23.37 -7.04 13.51
C ASP A 37 -22.45 -6.02 14.18
N GLU A 38 -21.78 -6.45 15.25
CA GLU A 38 -20.64 -5.73 15.78
C GLU A 38 -19.42 -6.15 14.96
N SER A 39 -19.12 -5.38 13.91
CA SER A 39 -17.81 -5.42 13.25
C SER A 39 -16.73 -5.26 14.34
N THR A 40 -15.95 -6.30 14.59
CA THR A 40 -14.85 -6.31 15.55
C THR A 40 -13.79 -5.30 15.13
N GLY A 41 -13.85 -4.10 15.71
CA GLY A 41 -12.79 -3.10 15.57
C GLY A 41 -11.45 -3.64 16.10
N PRO A 42 -10.33 -2.95 15.80
CA PRO A 42 -9.00 -3.40 16.20
C PRO A 42 -8.89 -3.57 17.73
N VAL A 43 -8.41 -4.72 18.18
CA VAL A 43 -8.11 -5.01 19.59
C VAL A 43 -6.74 -4.43 19.92
N GLY A 44 -6.69 -3.49 20.85
CA GLY A 44 -5.46 -2.79 21.26
C GLY A 44 -4.88 -3.32 22.57
N PHE A 45 -3.56 -3.52 22.62
CA PHE A 45 -2.82 -3.89 23.82
C PHE A 45 -1.44 -3.22 23.89
N ALA A 46 -0.96 -2.99 25.12
CA ALA A 46 0.37 -2.44 25.36
C ALA A 46 1.40 -3.58 25.45
N ALA A 47 2.51 -3.43 24.75
CA ALA A 47 3.61 -4.39 24.77
C ALA A 47 4.93 -3.73 25.21
N ALA A 48 5.81 -4.55 25.79
CA ALA A 48 7.20 -4.19 26.05
C ALA A 48 8.09 -5.05 25.15
N CYS A 49 9.04 -4.41 24.48
CA CYS A 49 9.85 -5.00 23.42
C CYS A 49 11.34 -4.97 23.82
N GLY A 50 12.03 -6.10 23.67
CA GLY A 50 13.45 -6.27 24.03
C GLY A 50 14.23 -7.08 23.00
N ALA A 51 15.55 -6.88 22.97
CA ALA A 51 16.45 -7.53 22.01
C ALA A 51 16.78 -8.99 22.39
N GLU A 52 16.62 -9.37 23.66
CA GLU A 52 16.83 -10.76 24.12
C GLU A 52 15.54 -11.37 24.68
N GLU A 53 15.44 -12.70 24.59
CA GLU A 53 14.27 -13.49 24.99
C GLU A 53 13.88 -13.32 26.48
N ASN A 54 14.77 -12.84 27.34
CA ASN A 54 14.48 -12.64 28.78
C ASN A 54 14.58 -11.16 29.23
N ASP A 55 14.77 -10.23 28.30
CA ASP A 55 14.80 -8.81 28.62
C ASP A 55 13.37 -8.25 28.54
N THR A 56 12.80 -7.84 29.67
CA THR A 56 11.55 -7.04 29.68
C THR A 56 11.91 -5.64 29.20
N GLY A 57 12.00 -5.51 27.87
CA GLY A 57 12.89 -4.53 27.25
C GLY A 57 12.57 -3.05 27.42
N THR A 58 13.54 -2.26 26.98
CA THR A 58 13.64 -0.80 27.08
C THR A 58 12.69 -0.04 26.13
N VAL A 59 12.04 -0.73 25.19
CA VAL A 59 11.18 -0.14 24.16
C VAL A 59 9.72 -0.42 24.47
N THR A 60 8.89 0.64 24.53
CA THR A 60 7.43 0.49 24.69
C THR A 60 6.76 0.53 23.33
N ALA A 61 5.88 -0.43 23.05
CA ALA A 61 5.08 -0.47 21.83
C ALA A 61 3.58 -0.47 22.15
N ALA A 62 2.79 0.23 21.33
CA ALA A 62 1.36 0.02 21.27
C ALA A 62 1.05 -0.94 20.11
N VAL A 63 0.26 -1.97 20.36
CA VAL A 63 -0.06 -2.98 19.35
C VAL A 63 -1.57 -3.04 19.15
N GLY A 64 -2.01 -3.02 17.91
CA GLY A 64 -3.40 -3.22 17.51
C GLY A 64 -3.51 -4.40 16.56
N VAL A 65 -4.48 -5.28 16.79
CA VAL A 65 -4.76 -6.43 15.91
C VAL A 65 -6.20 -6.34 15.42
N ALA A 66 -6.39 -6.32 14.11
CA ALA A 66 -7.68 -6.44 13.46
C ALA A 66 -7.71 -7.75 12.65
N VAL A 67 -8.65 -8.62 12.95
CA VAL A 67 -8.86 -9.89 12.25
C VAL A 67 -10.34 -10.25 12.35
N ASP A 68 -10.91 -10.74 11.26
CA ASP A 68 -12.26 -11.30 11.27
C ASP A 68 -12.16 -12.80 11.57
N VAL A 69 -12.65 -13.23 12.74
CA VAL A 69 -12.66 -14.63 13.14
C VAL A 69 -14.11 -15.11 13.14
N PRO A 70 -14.45 -16.18 12.39
CA PRO A 70 -15.81 -16.68 12.35
C PRO A 70 -16.39 -16.94 13.75
N ALA A 71 -17.55 -16.36 14.05
CA ALA A 71 -18.19 -16.50 15.36
C ALA A 71 -18.68 -17.94 15.65
N THR A 72 -18.85 -18.75 14.60
CA THR A 72 -19.35 -20.13 14.69
C THR A 72 -18.52 -21.09 13.84
N GLY A 73 -18.36 -22.33 14.32
CA GLY A 73 -17.73 -23.42 13.57
C GLY A 73 -18.40 -24.77 13.82
N GLU A 74 -17.96 -25.80 13.10
CA GLU A 74 -18.42 -27.18 13.25
C GLU A 74 -17.24 -28.11 13.54
N VAL A 75 -17.48 -29.14 14.35
CA VAL A 75 -16.46 -30.15 14.63
C VAL A 75 -15.97 -30.81 13.34
N GLY A 76 -14.65 -30.89 13.20
CA GLY A 76 -13.98 -31.48 12.04
C GLY A 76 -14.02 -30.62 10.77
N ARG A 77 -14.61 -29.41 10.82
CA ARG A 77 -14.52 -28.44 9.73
C ARG A 77 -13.49 -27.35 10.06
N PRO A 78 -12.73 -26.86 9.07
CA PRO A 78 -11.78 -25.79 9.28
C PRO A 78 -12.50 -24.48 9.61
N VAL A 79 -12.08 -23.84 10.69
CA VAL A 79 -12.39 -22.45 11.02
C VAL A 79 -11.26 -21.60 10.43
N GLN A 80 -11.59 -20.74 9.47
CA GLN A 80 -10.62 -19.88 8.80
C GLN A 80 -10.87 -18.42 9.16
N PRO A 81 -9.99 -17.81 9.98
CA PRO A 81 -9.95 -16.36 10.12
C PRO A 81 -9.66 -15.70 8.76
N GLY A 82 -10.21 -14.50 8.55
CA GLY A 82 -9.85 -13.65 7.43
C GLY A 82 -8.42 -13.07 7.57
N PRO A 83 -7.97 -12.29 6.58
CA PRO A 83 -6.67 -11.62 6.64
C PRO A 83 -6.53 -10.79 7.92
N VAL A 84 -5.34 -10.82 8.52
CA VAL A 84 -5.04 -10.04 9.73
C VAL A 84 -4.30 -8.77 9.37
N THR A 85 -4.63 -7.68 10.08
CA THR A 85 -3.83 -6.44 10.12
C THR A 85 -3.28 -6.26 11.53
N LEU A 86 -1.95 -6.25 11.65
CA LEU A 86 -1.21 -5.98 12.89
C LEU A 86 -0.55 -4.62 12.79
N THR A 87 -0.95 -3.67 13.63
CA THR A 87 -0.30 -2.36 13.75
C THR A 87 0.58 -2.33 14.98
N VAL A 88 1.88 -2.05 14.82
CA VAL A 88 2.81 -1.82 15.93
C VAL A 88 3.30 -0.38 15.89
N THR A 89 3.03 0.39 16.94
CA THR A 89 3.50 1.78 17.06
C THR A 89 4.69 1.88 18.00
N LEU A 90 5.79 2.41 17.50
CA LEU A 90 7.06 2.63 18.21
C LEU A 90 7.44 4.11 18.16
N SER A 91 8.12 4.61 19.19
CA SER A 91 8.67 5.97 19.12
C SER A 91 9.82 6.04 18.11
N ARG A 92 9.99 7.19 17.43
CA ARG A 92 11.13 7.40 16.52
C ARG A 92 12.49 7.15 17.17
N ALA A 93 12.63 7.50 18.46
CA ALA A 93 13.88 7.35 19.20
C ALA A 93 14.22 5.87 19.45
N ASP A 94 13.23 5.08 19.87
CA ASP A 94 13.41 3.64 20.10
C ASP A 94 13.75 2.92 18.79
N LEU A 95 13.03 3.25 17.72
CA LEU A 95 13.27 2.68 16.40
C LEU A 95 14.66 3.06 15.85
N ALA A 96 15.15 4.28 16.11
CA ALA A 96 16.51 4.70 15.75
C ALA A 96 17.57 3.81 16.39
N GLY A 97 17.37 3.44 17.67
CA GLY A 97 18.32 2.63 18.43
C GLY A 97 18.36 1.17 17.99
N LEU A 98 17.34 0.70 17.28
CA LEU A 98 17.23 -0.67 16.77
C LEU A 98 17.82 -0.85 15.37
N LEU A 99 18.03 0.24 14.63
CA LEU A 99 18.49 0.24 13.25
C LEU A 99 19.95 0.74 13.15
N PRO A 100 20.71 0.32 12.13
CA PRO A 100 22.03 0.88 11.86
C PRO A 100 21.99 2.41 11.69
N GLU A 101 23.06 3.08 12.11
CA GLU A 101 23.21 4.53 11.91
C GLU A 101 23.12 4.87 10.42
N GLY A 102 22.35 5.92 10.07
CA GLY A 102 22.13 6.34 8.69
C GLY A 102 21.00 5.61 7.95
N THR A 103 20.21 4.76 8.62
CA THR A 103 19.05 4.11 8.00
C THR A 103 18.00 5.14 7.56
N GLU A 104 17.68 5.18 6.27
CA GLU A 104 16.66 6.07 5.70
C GLU A 104 15.29 5.40 5.56
N ALA A 105 15.27 4.08 5.38
CA ALA A 105 14.08 3.27 5.30
C ALA A 105 14.38 1.85 5.82
N PHE A 106 13.34 1.12 6.20
CA PHE A 106 13.48 -0.23 6.72
C PHE A 106 12.29 -1.10 6.28
N VAL A 107 12.47 -2.41 6.34
CA VAL A 107 11.42 -3.42 6.19
C VAL A 107 11.18 -4.08 7.55
N SER A 108 9.94 -4.47 7.79
CA SER A 108 9.53 -5.12 9.03
C SER A 108 8.75 -6.39 8.73
N ARG A 109 9.14 -7.49 9.37
CA ARG A 109 8.39 -8.75 9.43
C ARG A 109 7.92 -8.96 10.85
N ALA A 110 6.75 -9.59 11.01
CA ALA A 110 6.22 -9.91 12.32
C ALA A 110 5.72 -11.35 12.36
N SER A 111 6.10 -12.07 13.41
CA SER A 111 5.54 -13.39 13.74
C SER A 111 4.68 -13.22 14.99
N LEU A 112 3.36 -13.42 14.85
CA LEU A 112 2.40 -13.34 15.95
C LEU A 112 2.01 -14.76 16.37
N LYS A 113 2.39 -15.16 17.59
CA LYS A 113 1.98 -16.45 18.17
C LYS A 113 0.61 -16.31 18.81
N VAL A 114 -0.40 -16.90 18.17
CA VAL A 114 -1.78 -16.94 18.67
C VAL A 114 -2.03 -18.27 19.37
N LYS A 115 -2.45 -18.20 20.63
CA LYS A 115 -2.93 -19.36 21.38
C LYS A 115 -4.38 -19.63 20.98
N VAL A 116 -4.64 -20.86 20.56
CA VAL A 116 -5.98 -21.38 20.36
C VAL A 116 -6.30 -22.33 21.51
N ALA A 117 -7.29 -22.00 22.32
CA ALA A 117 -7.65 -22.79 23.51
C ALA A 117 -9.11 -23.25 23.47
N GLN A 118 -9.33 -24.54 23.73
CA GLN A 118 -10.64 -25.15 23.83
C GLN A 118 -10.64 -26.20 24.94
N ASN A 119 -11.65 -26.19 25.83
CA ASN A 119 -11.87 -27.23 26.84
C ASN A 119 -10.65 -27.56 27.73
N GLY A 120 -9.78 -26.57 27.98
CA GLY A 120 -8.56 -26.73 28.77
C GLY A 120 -7.35 -27.28 28.00
N GLU A 121 -7.52 -27.65 26.72
CA GLU A 121 -6.43 -27.91 25.79
C GLU A 121 -6.09 -26.63 25.01
N SER A 122 -4.83 -26.50 24.59
CA SER A 122 -4.42 -25.37 23.76
C SER A 122 -3.27 -25.73 22.83
N THR A 123 -3.25 -25.08 21.66
CA THR A 123 -2.14 -25.12 20.70
C THR A 123 -1.76 -23.70 20.30
N GLU A 124 -0.61 -23.55 19.64
CA GLU A 124 -0.16 -22.29 19.08
C GLU A 124 -0.32 -22.31 17.55
N ALA A 125 -0.79 -21.20 17.01
CA ALA A 125 -0.86 -20.91 15.59
C ALA A 125 0.07 -19.72 15.30
N PRO A 126 1.21 -19.91 14.62
CA PRO A 126 2.06 -18.81 14.20
C PRO A 126 1.43 -18.10 12.99
N TRP A 127 1.32 -16.78 13.05
CA TRP A 127 0.89 -15.94 11.93
C TRP A 127 2.09 -15.13 11.45
N GLU A 128 2.51 -15.36 10.21
CA GLU A 128 3.65 -14.68 9.58
C GLU A 128 3.14 -13.50 8.76
N LEU A 129 3.58 -12.30 9.12
CA LEU A 129 3.04 -11.04 8.62
C LEU A 129 4.15 -10.16 8.07
N HIS A 130 3.83 -9.42 7.00
CA HIS A 130 4.77 -8.54 6.33
C HIS A 130 4.25 -7.11 6.39
N ALA A 131 5.13 -6.16 6.72
CA ALA A 131 4.84 -4.76 6.53
C ALA A 131 5.49 -4.26 5.23
N PRO A 132 4.81 -3.37 4.49
CA PRO A 132 5.42 -2.43 3.58
C PRO A 132 6.75 -1.85 4.08
N SER A 133 7.70 -1.66 3.18
CA SER A 133 8.86 -0.86 3.54
C SER A 133 8.44 0.54 3.96
N THR A 134 9.01 1.02 5.06
CA THR A 134 8.61 2.26 5.71
C THR A 134 9.80 3.23 5.72
N PRO A 135 9.66 4.44 5.13
CA PRO A 135 10.63 5.51 5.31
C PRO A 135 10.74 5.86 6.80
N LEU A 136 11.96 6.05 7.30
CA LEU A 136 12.18 6.44 8.68
C LEU A 136 11.94 7.96 8.81
N PRO A 137 10.87 8.42 9.49
CA PRO A 137 10.56 9.85 9.56
C PRO A 137 11.61 10.60 10.38
N ALA A 138 11.67 11.93 10.28
CA ALA A 138 12.59 12.72 11.10
C ALA A 138 12.20 12.70 12.59
N ASP A 139 10.90 12.69 12.88
CA ASP A 139 10.30 12.78 14.20
C ASP A 139 8.90 12.12 14.24
N GLY A 140 8.34 11.96 15.44
CA GLY A 140 7.01 11.37 15.66
C GLY A 140 7.00 9.87 15.97
N ASP A 141 5.82 9.32 16.21
CA ASP A 141 5.65 7.87 16.37
C ASP A 141 5.52 7.21 14.99
N VAL A 142 6.05 5.99 14.87
CA VAL A 142 6.04 5.22 13.63
C VAL A 142 5.11 4.03 13.81
N ALA A 143 4.12 3.92 12.93
CA ALA A 143 3.19 2.78 12.89
C ALA A 143 3.63 1.78 11.81
N LEU A 144 3.94 0.56 12.23
CA LEU A 144 4.27 -0.57 11.37
C LEU A 144 3.00 -1.39 11.14
N VAL A 145 2.40 -1.25 9.97
CA VAL A 145 1.18 -1.98 9.60
C VAL A 145 1.58 -3.23 8.83
N HIS A 146 1.50 -4.38 9.49
CA HIS A 146 1.76 -5.69 8.91
C HIS A 146 0.45 -6.35 8.49
N SER A 147 0.47 -7.06 7.37
CA SER A 147 -0.64 -7.87 6.89
C SER A 147 -0.18 -9.26 6.51
N GLY A 148 -1.09 -10.23 6.57
CA GLY A 148 -0.82 -11.59 6.12
C GLY A 148 -2.05 -12.49 6.23
N GLU A 149 -1.95 -13.64 5.58
CA GLU A 149 -2.95 -14.70 5.66
C GLU A 149 -2.83 -15.46 6.99
N VAL A 150 -3.97 -15.94 7.48
CA VAL A 150 -4.05 -16.64 8.77
C VAL A 150 -4.26 -18.14 8.53
N PRO A 151 -3.51 -19.03 9.20
CA PRO A 151 -3.75 -20.48 9.13
C PRO A 151 -5.16 -20.84 9.59
N TYR A 152 -5.74 -21.86 8.97
CA TYR A 152 -7.02 -22.39 9.44
C TYR A 152 -6.83 -23.36 10.60
N VAL A 153 -7.87 -23.49 11.42
CA VAL A 153 -7.85 -24.34 12.61
C VAL A 153 -8.98 -25.35 12.53
N THR A 154 -8.65 -26.63 12.67
CA THR A 154 -9.61 -27.72 12.72
C THR A 154 -9.80 -28.17 14.17
N LEU A 155 -11.05 -28.18 14.63
CA LEU A 155 -11.42 -28.44 16.03
C LEU A 155 -12.15 -29.78 16.13
N GLY A 156 -11.65 -30.67 16.98
CA GLY A 156 -12.12 -32.04 17.15
C GLY A 156 -13.22 -32.20 18.21
N ALA A 157 -13.63 -31.13 18.88
CA ALA A 157 -14.68 -31.15 19.89
C ALA A 157 -15.56 -29.89 19.82
N ALA A 158 -16.82 -30.02 20.25
CA ALA A 158 -17.68 -28.85 20.49
C ALA A 158 -17.25 -28.07 21.73
N GLY A 159 -17.61 -26.79 21.75
CA GLY A 159 -17.29 -25.85 22.82
C GLY A 159 -16.83 -24.49 22.28
N ASP A 160 -16.74 -23.53 23.19
CA ASP A 160 -16.19 -22.21 22.87
C ASP A 160 -14.66 -22.29 22.73
N VAL A 161 -14.15 -21.65 21.69
CA VAL A 161 -12.72 -21.58 21.36
C VAL A 161 -12.23 -20.15 21.51
N ASP A 162 -11.22 -19.97 22.35
CA ASP A 162 -10.56 -18.69 22.59
C ASP A 162 -9.34 -18.54 21.68
N PHE A 163 -9.27 -17.41 20.98
CA PHE A 163 -8.09 -16.96 20.26
C PHE A 163 -7.46 -15.82 21.03
N SER A 164 -6.21 -15.98 21.48
CA SER A 164 -5.50 -14.95 22.24
C SER A 164 -4.04 -14.80 21.83
N VAL A 165 -3.57 -13.56 21.75
CA VAL A 165 -2.16 -13.23 21.49
C VAL A 165 -1.30 -13.67 22.67
N LYS A 166 -0.26 -14.45 22.39
CA LYS A 166 0.71 -14.89 23.40
C LYS A 166 2.02 -14.11 23.30
N GLU A 167 2.56 -14.01 22.11
CA GLU A 167 3.88 -13.40 21.86
C GLU A 167 3.90 -12.77 20.46
N LEU A 168 4.65 -11.69 20.32
CA LEU A 168 4.89 -11.00 19.06
C LEU A 168 6.40 -10.86 18.88
N THR A 169 6.94 -11.35 17.77
CA THR A 169 8.32 -11.07 17.36
C THR A 169 8.29 -10.14 16.17
N ILE A 170 9.14 -9.11 16.19
CA ILE A 170 9.32 -8.16 15.10
C ILE A 170 10.76 -8.25 14.63
N GLU A 171 10.96 -8.39 13.33
CA GLU A 171 12.26 -8.34 12.72
C GLU A 171 12.37 -7.08 11.87
N LEU A 172 13.41 -6.28 12.11
CA LEU A 172 13.68 -5.04 11.42
C LEU A 172 14.97 -5.17 10.60
N ARG A 173 14.94 -4.67 9.38
CA ARG A 173 16.13 -4.58 8.52
C ARG A 173 16.15 -3.25 7.78
N SER A 174 17.30 -2.59 7.73
CA SER A 174 17.45 -1.42 6.85
C SER A 174 17.24 -1.82 5.39
N ALA A 175 16.56 -0.95 4.63
CA ALA A 175 16.28 -1.12 3.22
C ALA A 175 16.98 -0.02 2.42
N THR A 176 17.55 -0.38 1.27
CA THR A 176 18.26 0.56 0.38
C THR A 176 17.81 0.39 -1.07
N ALA A 177 17.89 1.48 -1.86
CA ALA A 177 17.57 1.49 -3.29
C ALA A 177 18.45 0.54 -4.11
N GLU A 178 19.69 0.35 -3.67
CA GLU A 178 20.64 -0.58 -4.26
C GLU A 178 21.00 -1.62 -3.19
N PRO A 179 20.31 -2.76 -3.15
CA PRO A 179 20.61 -3.81 -2.18
C PRO A 179 22.00 -4.39 -2.46
N GLU A 180 22.91 -4.33 -1.48
CA GLU A 180 24.15 -5.09 -1.54
C GLU A 180 23.86 -6.59 -1.49
N LYS A 181 24.78 -7.40 -2.04
CA LYS A 181 24.67 -8.87 -2.07
C LYS A 181 24.64 -9.49 -0.66
N THR A 182 25.12 -8.77 0.35
CA THR A 182 25.08 -9.18 1.75
C THR A 182 24.22 -8.19 2.52
N ALA A 183 22.99 -8.60 2.86
CA ALA A 183 22.11 -7.78 3.68
C ALA A 183 22.70 -7.58 5.09
N PRO A 184 22.50 -6.43 5.74
CA PRO A 184 22.80 -6.27 7.15
C PRO A 184 21.98 -7.29 7.98
N PRO A 185 22.52 -7.73 9.14
CA PRO A 185 21.80 -8.66 10.00
C PRO A 185 20.45 -8.06 10.45
N LEU A 186 19.44 -8.92 10.56
CA LEU A 186 18.14 -8.55 11.13
C LEU A 186 18.34 -8.16 12.59
N THR A 187 17.75 -7.03 12.98
CA THR A 187 17.51 -6.75 14.39
C THR A 187 16.19 -7.39 14.76
N THR A 188 16.23 -8.46 15.55
CA THR A 188 15.05 -9.09 16.10
C THR A 188 14.69 -8.45 17.43
N VAL A 189 13.41 -8.12 17.60
CA VAL A 189 12.85 -7.57 18.82
C VAL A 189 11.66 -8.43 19.22
N THR A 190 11.73 -9.00 20.42
CA THR A 190 10.61 -9.79 20.98
C THR A 190 9.76 -8.88 21.85
N CYS A 191 8.50 -8.75 21.49
CA CYS A 191 7.49 -7.97 22.18
C CYS A 191 6.55 -8.88 22.97
N ARG A 192 6.38 -8.57 24.26
CA ARG A 192 5.43 -9.27 25.13
C ARG A 192 4.38 -8.33 25.67
N LEU A 193 3.16 -8.86 25.81
CA LEU A 193 2.07 -8.14 26.47
C LEU A 193 2.48 -7.76 27.89
N LYS A 194 2.16 -6.53 28.31
CA LYS A 194 2.39 -6.12 29.70
C LYS A 194 1.56 -6.98 30.66
N GLU A 195 2.08 -7.20 31.86
CA GLU A 195 1.40 -7.98 32.90
C GLU A 195 -0.01 -7.41 33.17
N GLY A 196 -1.03 -8.26 33.10
CA GLY A 196 -2.44 -7.89 33.26
C GLY A 196 -3.17 -7.47 31.97
N ALA A 197 -2.49 -7.34 30.83
CA ALA A 197 -3.16 -7.18 29.54
C ALA A 197 -3.80 -8.51 29.09
N ASN A 198 -5.05 -8.45 28.63
CA ASN A 198 -5.71 -9.59 28.02
C ASN A 198 -5.44 -9.58 26.52
N GLY A 199 -4.76 -10.61 26.01
CA GLY A 199 -4.48 -10.79 24.58
C GLY A 199 -5.66 -11.34 23.78
N HIS A 200 -6.85 -11.46 24.36
CA HIS A 200 -8.04 -12.00 23.70
C HIS A 200 -8.39 -11.26 22.40
N LEU A 201 -8.50 -12.01 21.31
CA LEU A 201 -8.88 -11.54 19.98
C LEU A 201 -10.35 -11.81 19.69
N ALA A 202 -10.78 -13.06 19.85
CA ALA A 202 -12.13 -13.50 19.51
C ALA A 202 -12.51 -14.82 20.21
N THR A 203 -13.81 -15.12 20.23
CA THR A 203 -14.34 -16.43 20.61
C THR A 203 -15.17 -17.02 19.47
N THR A 204 -14.85 -18.25 19.07
CA THR A 204 -15.65 -19.03 18.10
C THR A 204 -16.42 -20.12 18.83
N ARG A 205 -17.72 -20.22 18.60
CA ARG A 205 -18.55 -21.32 19.12
C ARG A 205 -18.55 -22.50 18.17
N VAL A 206 -18.01 -23.64 18.58
CA VAL A 206 -18.03 -24.87 17.78
C VAL A 206 -19.15 -25.81 18.21
N THR A 207 -19.91 -26.29 17.23
CA THR A 207 -21.03 -27.21 17.42
C THR A 207 -20.75 -28.56 16.77
N ASP A 208 -21.36 -29.64 17.29
CA ASP A 208 -21.22 -31.00 16.74
C ASP A 208 -22.00 -31.22 15.42
N GLY A 209 -22.50 -30.16 14.77
CA GLY A 209 -23.28 -30.25 13.52
C GLY A 209 -24.67 -30.90 13.65
N THR A 210 -25.08 -31.30 14.85
CA THR A 210 -26.35 -32.01 15.13
C THR A 210 -27.53 -31.06 15.41
N GLY A 211 -27.54 -29.88 14.77
CA GLY A 211 -28.61 -28.90 14.93
C GLY A 211 -29.98 -29.43 14.51
N THR A 212 -30.74 -29.97 15.46
CA THR A 212 -32.20 -29.99 15.43
C THR A 212 -32.69 -29.25 16.65
N GLY A 213 -33.38 -28.12 16.43
CA GLY A 213 -34.04 -27.39 17.49
C GLY A 213 -35.18 -28.22 18.08
N ALA A 214 -35.26 -28.29 19.41
CA ALA A 214 -36.49 -28.27 20.19
C ALA A 214 -36.17 -28.23 21.69
N GLU A 215 -37.01 -27.48 22.39
CA GLU A 215 -37.16 -27.23 23.83
C GLU A 215 -37.05 -28.48 24.74
N PRO A 216 -36.62 -28.34 26.02
CA PRO A 216 -36.39 -29.49 26.90
C PRO A 216 -37.71 -30.04 27.48
N SER A 217 -37.92 -31.35 27.32
CA SER A 217 -38.82 -32.13 28.19
C SER A 217 -38.43 -33.60 28.20
N GLY A 218 -38.06 -34.13 29.38
CA GLY A 218 -37.96 -35.57 29.61
C GLY A 218 -36.91 -36.00 30.66
N THR A 219 -37.37 -36.12 31.91
CA THR A 219 -36.94 -36.87 33.11
C THR A 219 -35.94 -38.05 32.93
N PRO A 220 -35.10 -38.38 33.95
CA PRO A 220 -33.83 -39.10 33.76
C PRO A 220 -33.91 -40.62 33.83
N GLU A 221 -33.09 -41.31 33.03
CA GLU A 221 -32.76 -42.73 33.24
C GLU A 221 -31.23 -42.97 33.23
N THR A 222 -30.78 -43.39 34.41
CA THR A 222 -29.76 -44.38 34.80
C THR A 222 -28.59 -44.72 33.86
N SER A 223 -27.39 -44.54 34.43
CA SER A 223 -26.08 -44.97 33.94
C SER A 223 -25.96 -46.47 33.60
N PRO A 224 -25.05 -46.78 32.67
CA PRO A 224 -24.09 -47.85 32.93
C PRO A 224 -22.64 -47.44 32.55
N THR A 225 -21.67 -47.93 33.30
CA THR A 225 -20.24 -47.95 32.93
C THR A 225 -19.66 -49.30 33.40
N PRO A 226 -18.50 -49.77 32.92
CA PRO A 226 -17.92 -49.71 31.56
C PRO A 226 -17.49 -51.11 31.06
N VAL A 227 -17.25 -51.27 29.75
CA VAL A 227 -16.34 -52.33 29.26
C VAL A 227 -15.30 -51.71 28.34
N GLY A 228 -14.04 -51.98 28.66
CA GLY A 228 -12.87 -51.38 28.04
C GLY A 228 -12.67 -51.74 26.58
N GLY A 229 -12.11 -50.78 25.85
CA GLY A 229 -11.61 -50.93 24.50
C GLY A 229 -10.38 -50.05 24.32
N SER A 230 -9.22 -50.71 24.29
CA SER A 230 -7.98 -50.38 23.59
C SER A 230 -7.70 -48.90 23.28
N GLY A 231 -6.62 -48.40 23.86
CA GLY A 231 -6.08 -47.06 23.60
C GLY A 231 -5.94 -46.77 22.11
N ARG A 232 -6.80 -45.87 21.61
CA ARG A 232 -6.43 -44.98 20.53
C ARG A 232 -5.46 -43.97 21.13
N THR A 233 -4.31 -43.82 20.48
CA THR A 233 -3.54 -42.58 20.48
C THR A 233 -4.51 -41.41 20.46
N ARG A 234 -4.44 -40.51 21.45
CA ARG A 234 -5.22 -39.27 21.45
C ARG A 234 -4.81 -38.49 20.21
N ASP A 235 -5.63 -38.52 19.17
CA ASP A 235 -5.56 -37.52 18.11
C ASP A 235 -5.73 -36.16 18.79
N LYS A 236 -4.84 -35.22 18.49
CA LYS A 236 -4.88 -33.87 19.08
C LYS A 236 -6.26 -33.26 18.77
N SER A 237 -6.95 -32.74 19.79
CA SER A 237 -8.29 -32.16 19.63
C SER A 237 -8.27 -30.84 18.85
N ILE A 238 -7.11 -30.21 18.68
CA ILE A 238 -6.93 -28.99 17.90
C ILE A 238 -5.78 -29.24 16.91
N ALA A 239 -6.08 -29.08 15.62
CA ALA A 239 -5.10 -29.10 14.54
C ALA A 239 -5.01 -27.70 13.92
N VAL A 240 -3.79 -27.18 13.83
CA VAL A 240 -3.48 -25.96 13.09
C VAL A 240 -2.81 -26.39 11.80
N GLU A 241 -3.38 -25.99 10.68
CA GLU A 241 -2.84 -26.29 9.37
C GLU A 241 -2.49 -24.97 8.69
N PRO A 242 -1.37 -24.91 7.95
CA PRO A 242 -1.00 -23.70 7.22
C PRO A 242 -2.16 -23.28 6.31
N SER A 243 -2.33 -21.97 6.12
CA SER A 243 -3.19 -21.46 5.03
C SER A 243 -2.85 -22.20 3.74
N ALA A 244 -3.83 -22.47 2.89
CA ALA A 244 -3.66 -23.15 1.60
C ALA A 244 -2.91 -22.27 0.57
N ALA A 245 -1.85 -21.57 1.00
CA ALA A 245 -0.78 -21.16 0.12
C ALA A 245 -0.14 -22.44 -0.43
N GLU A 246 -0.04 -22.49 -1.76
CA GLU A 246 0.62 -23.57 -2.49
C GLU A 246 2.01 -23.83 -1.86
N GLU A 247 2.39 -25.11 -1.80
CA GLU A 247 3.61 -25.62 -1.17
C GLU A 247 4.84 -24.72 -1.42
N ASP A 248 5.49 -24.22 -0.35
CA ASP A 248 6.85 -23.64 -0.35
C ASP A 248 7.20 -22.54 -1.39
N GLU A 249 6.24 -21.93 -2.07
CA GLU A 249 6.53 -20.79 -2.97
C GLU A 249 6.63 -19.49 -2.16
N ASP A 250 7.80 -18.84 -2.21
CA ASP A 250 7.98 -17.49 -1.68
C ASP A 250 6.86 -16.58 -2.20
N PRO A 251 6.26 -15.71 -1.36
CA PRO A 251 5.16 -14.86 -1.79
C PRO A 251 5.58 -14.01 -2.99
N ASP A 252 4.75 -14.00 -4.04
CA ASP A 252 4.98 -13.15 -5.21
C ASP A 252 4.75 -11.68 -4.84
N TYR A 253 5.84 -11.00 -4.46
CA TYR A 253 5.82 -9.59 -4.10
C TYR A 253 5.55 -8.65 -5.28
N CYS A 254 5.66 -9.15 -6.52
CA CYS A 254 5.44 -8.40 -7.75
C CYS A 254 4.55 -9.19 -8.73
N PRO A 255 3.25 -9.33 -8.45
CA PRO A 255 2.31 -10.12 -9.26
C PRO A 255 1.90 -9.37 -10.54
N VAL A 256 2.89 -8.96 -11.32
CA VAL A 256 2.78 -8.23 -12.58
C VAL A 256 3.85 -8.70 -13.56
N ASP A 257 3.51 -8.72 -14.84
CA ASP A 257 4.46 -9.11 -15.87
C ASP A 257 5.60 -8.06 -16.04
N PRO A 258 6.83 -8.51 -16.35
CA PRO A 258 7.90 -7.61 -16.77
C PRO A 258 7.47 -6.72 -17.93
N PRO A 259 7.81 -5.42 -17.89
CA PRO A 259 7.35 -4.49 -18.90
C PRO A 259 7.95 -4.81 -20.28
N VAL A 260 7.12 -4.66 -21.30
CA VAL A 260 7.46 -4.88 -22.71
C VAL A 260 7.07 -3.67 -23.55
N GLY A 261 7.93 -3.32 -24.52
CA GLY A 261 7.68 -2.20 -25.40
C GLY A 261 8.95 -1.50 -25.86
N GLU A 262 8.77 -0.52 -26.75
CA GLU A 262 9.86 0.35 -27.19
C GLU A 262 9.94 1.58 -26.27
N MET A 263 11.16 1.89 -25.81
CA MET A 263 11.40 3.13 -25.08
C MET A 263 11.42 4.33 -26.04
N ASP A 264 10.74 5.41 -25.64
CA ASP A 264 10.74 6.71 -26.31
C ASP A 264 11.23 7.77 -25.31
N SER A 265 12.53 8.06 -25.37
CA SER A 265 13.16 9.10 -24.56
C SER A 265 13.24 10.46 -25.26
N SER A 266 12.46 10.68 -26.33
CA SER A 266 12.47 11.94 -27.08
C SER A 266 12.01 13.16 -26.26
N HIS A 267 11.20 12.92 -25.22
CA HIS A 267 10.67 13.95 -24.33
C HIS A 267 11.61 14.29 -23.16
N ALA A 268 12.63 13.47 -22.90
CA ALA A 268 13.64 13.77 -21.90
C ALA A 268 14.62 14.83 -22.43
N PRO A 269 15.29 15.60 -21.56
CA PRO A 269 16.42 16.44 -21.96
C PRO A 269 17.49 15.67 -22.73
N GLN A 270 17.86 16.19 -23.90
CA GLN A 270 18.90 15.59 -24.77
C GLN A 270 20.25 16.25 -24.53
N ALA A 271 21.32 15.52 -24.82
CA ALA A 271 22.68 16.07 -24.76
C ALA A 271 22.83 17.28 -25.70
N SER A 272 23.49 18.33 -25.22
CA SER A 272 23.85 19.49 -26.06
C SER A 272 24.63 19.04 -27.32
N PRO A 273 24.50 19.73 -28.46
CA PRO A 273 25.31 19.43 -29.64
C PRO A 273 26.80 19.39 -29.30
N GLY A 274 27.53 18.43 -29.86
CA GLY A 274 28.95 18.25 -29.55
C GLY A 274 29.44 16.86 -29.92
N ARG A 275 30.38 16.34 -29.14
CA ARG A 275 30.89 14.97 -29.32
C ARG A 275 29.75 13.95 -29.21
N PRO A 276 29.86 12.80 -29.90
CA PRO A 276 28.88 11.73 -29.79
C PRO A 276 28.64 11.31 -28.34
N VAL A 277 27.40 10.97 -28.04
CA VAL A 277 27.01 10.36 -26.77
C VAL A 277 27.30 8.86 -26.85
N ASN A 278 27.95 8.32 -25.83
CA ASN A 278 28.11 6.88 -25.67
C ASN A 278 26.78 6.28 -25.20
N VAL A 279 26.35 5.18 -25.82
CA VAL A 279 25.09 4.52 -25.49
C VAL A 279 25.36 3.06 -25.17
N ILE A 280 24.90 2.62 -24.01
CA ILE A 280 25.00 1.24 -23.53
C ILE A 280 23.58 0.72 -23.31
N GLU A 281 23.24 -0.38 -23.96
CA GLU A 281 21.99 -1.12 -23.73
C GLU A 281 22.23 -2.24 -22.72
N LEU A 282 21.27 -2.45 -21.82
CA LEU A 282 21.36 -3.38 -20.72
C LEU A 282 20.08 -4.24 -20.65
N PRO A 283 20.16 -5.46 -20.07
CA PRO A 283 18.98 -6.29 -19.87
C PRO A 283 17.94 -5.59 -18.97
N GLY A 284 18.41 -4.79 -18.01
CA GLY A 284 17.63 -4.14 -16.97
C GLY A 284 17.35 -5.07 -15.79
N ALA A 285 17.00 -4.50 -14.64
CA ALA A 285 16.56 -5.27 -13.47
C ALA A 285 15.04 -5.11 -13.28
N PHE A 286 14.34 -6.23 -13.15
CA PHE A 286 12.89 -6.24 -12.97
C PHE A 286 12.53 -5.88 -11.53
N MET A 287 11.62 -4.93 -11.37
CA MET A 287 11.15 -4.39 -10.09
C MET A 287 9.67 -3.99 -10.23
N CYS A 288 8.96 -3.84 -9.12
CA CYS A 288 7.61 -3.28 -9.12
C CYS A 288 7.42 -2.27 -7.99
N ALA A 289 6.46 -1.35 -8.13
CA ALA A 289 6.09 -0.41 -7.09
C ALA A 289 4.58 -0.14 -7.08
N ASN A 290 4.03 0.22 -5.93
CA ASN A 290 2.71 0.83 -5.90
C ASN A 290 2.77 2.25 -6.46
N VAL A 291 1.70 2.64 -7.14
CA VAL A 291 1.52 4.00 -7.63
C VAL A 291 0.10 4.49 -7.38
N LEU A 292 -0.01 5.75 -6.98
CA LEU A 292 -1.28 6.43 -6.79
C LEU A 292 -1.32 7.75 -7.57
N GLY A 293 -2.39 7.92 -8.36
CA GLY A 293 -2.58 9.08 -9.22
C GLY A 293 -3.75 9.99 -8.81
N LEU A 294 -3.65 11.27 -9.18
CA LEU A 294 -4.72 12.26 -9.09
C LEU A 294 -4.72 13.11 -10.37
N ALA A 295 -5.88 13.30 -10.97
CA ALA A 295 -6.02 14.09 -12.20
C ALA A 295 -7.20 15.05 -12.11
N ASN A 296 -7.08 16.24 -12.69
CA ASN A 296 -8.20 17.17 -12.81
C ASN A 296 -8.88 17.08 -14.19
N VAL A 297 -10.10 17.59 -14.26
CA VAL A 297 -10.77 17.96 -15.50
C VAL A 297 -10.99 19.46 -15.47
N GLN A 298 -10.12 20.20 -16.15
CA GLN A 298 -9.99 21.65 -16.01
C GLN A 298 -11.31 22.39 -16.28
N LYS A 299 -12.03 21.99 -17.33
CA LYS A 299 -13.30 22.62 -17.72
C LYS A 299 -14.45 22.36 -16.75
N LEU A 300 -14.39 21.26 -16.00
CA LEU A 300 -15.40 20.91 -14.99
C LEU A 300 -15.02 21.42 -13.60
N ASN A 301 -13.84 22.01 -13.44
CA ASN A 301 -13.33 22.48 -12.15
C ASN A 301 -13.41 21.39 -11.06
N GLY A 302 -13.04 20.16 -11.41
CA GLY A 302 -13.03 19.03 -10.49
C GLY A 302 -11.82 18.14 -10.69
N ALA A 303 -11.62 17.21 -9.77
CA ALA A 303 -10.54 16.23 -9.82
C ALA A 303 -11.04 14.85 -9.42
N MET A 304 -10.32 13.83 -9.87
CA MET A 304 -10.55 12.43 -9.53
C MET A 304 -9.24 11.81 -9.04
N VAL A 305 -9.38 10.89 -8.10
CA VAL A 305 -8.32 9.94 -7.79
C VAL A 305 -8.31 8.90 -8.90
N VAL A 306 -7.13 8.60 -9.46
CA VAL A 306 -6.98 7.75 -10.66
C VAL A 306 -7.14 6.27 -10.33
N ASN A 307 -6.76 5.86 -9.11
CA ASN A 307 -6.84 4.48 -8.65
C ASN A 307 -7.00 4.44 -7.13
N ASP A 308 -7.47 3.34 -6.58
CA ASP A 308 -7.82 3.22 -5.15
C ASP A 308 -6.61 3.50 -4.23
N PRO A 309 -6.70 4.44 -3.27
CA PRO A 309 -5.66 4.65 -2.27
C PRO A 309 -5.42 3.46 -1.34
N ASP A 310 -6.45 2.65 -1.08
CA ASP A 310 -6.36 1.46 -0.22
C ASP A 310 -5.79 0.26 -0.99
N HIS A 311 -5.96 0.25 -2.32
CA HIS A 311 -5.40 -0.74 -3.24
C HIS A 311 -4.71 -0.06 -4.45
N PRO A 312 -3.53 0.56 -4.26
CA PRO A 312 -2.85 1.26 -5.34
C PRO A 312 -2.48 0.33 -6.51
N ALA A 313 -2.41 0.88 -7.72
CA ALA A 313 -2.00 0.12 -8.90
C ALA A 313 -0.51 -0.21 -8.85
N LEU A 314 -0.13 -1.42 -9.27
CA LEU A 314 1.29 -1.80 -9.40
C LEU A 314 1.85 -1.36 -10.76
N ILE A 315 2.94 -0.61 -10.75
CA ILE A 315 3.78 -0.39 -11.92
C ILE A 315 4.86 -1.47 -11.97
N SER A 316 5.10 -2.03 -13.17
CA SER A 316 6.23 -2.91 -13.44
C SER A 316 7.35 -2.13 -14.13
N VAL A 317 8.59 -2.34 -13.71
CA VAL A 317 9.76 -1.55 -14.13
C VAL A 317 10.92 -2.47 -14.48
N LEU A 318 11.55 -2.24 -15.63
CA LEU A 318 12.91 -2.68 -15.91
C LEU A 318 13.84 -1.49 -15.74
N SER A 319 14.57 -1.47 -14.62
CA SER A 319 15.48 -0.38 -14.30
C SER A 319 16.78 -0.48 -15.10
N THR A 320 17.37 0.67 -15.42
CA THR A 320 18.65 0.81 -16.12
C THR A 320 18.70 0.02 -17.44
N LYS A 321 17.73 0.24 -18.33
CA LYS A 321 17.68 -0.41 -19.65
C LYS A 321 18.68 0.18 -20.63
N ARG A 322 18.92 1.49 -20.54
CA ARG A 322 19.88 2.19 -21.39
C ARG A 322 20.58 3.28 -20.60
N ILE A 323 21.90 3.36 -20.77
CA ILE A 323 22.72 4.47 -20.26
C ILE A 323 23.25 5.25 -21.45
N SER A 324 22.95 6.55 -21.49
CA SER A 324 23.48 7.50 -22.45
C SER A 324 24.40 8.47 -21.72
N SER A 325 25.69 8.45 -22.01
CA SER A 325 26.67 9.28 -21.29
C SER A 325 27.65 9.99 -22.21
N ARG A 326 28.12 11.15 -21.76
CA ARG A 326 29.20 11.90 -22.39
C ARG A 326 29.96 12.64 -21.31
N GLU A 327 31.28 12.52 -21.35
CA GLU A 327 32.16 13.29 -20.47
C GLU A 327 32.17 14.78 -20.81
N ALA A 328 32.58 15.60 -19.85
CA ALA A 328 32.80 17.02 -20.09
C ALA A 328 33.80 17.22 -21.25
N ASP A 329 33.57 18.26 -22.05
CA ASP A 329 34.48 18.59 -23.16
C ASP A 329 35.84 19.09 -22.65
N ASP A 330 35.85 19.73 -21.48
CA ASP A 330 37.02 20.11 -20.72
C ASP A 330 36.82 19.73 -19.24
N TRP A 331 37.75 18.96 -18.67
CA TRP A 331 37.67 18.49 -17.28
C TRP A 331 38.03 19.58 -16.25
N GLU A 332 38.64 20.67 -16.71
CA GLU A 332 38.95 21.84 -15.90
C GLU A 332 37.80 22.86 -15.88
N ASP A 333 36.76 22.65 -16.70
CA ASP A 333 35.58 23.51 -16.74
C ASP A 333 34.70 23.29 -15.49
N PRO A 334 34.59 24.29 -14.59
CA PRO A 334 33.80 24.14 -13.37
C PRO A 334 32.30 23.92 -13.64
N GLU A 335 31.80 24.32 -14.81
CA GLU A 335 30.41 24.09 -15.21
C GLU A 335 30.20 22.70 -15.83
N GLY A 336 31.28 22.00 -16.20
CA GLY A 336 31.23 20.68 -16.84
C GLY A 336 30.53 20.70 -18.19
N ARG A 337 30.70 21.78 -18.97
CA ARG A 337 29.99 21.91 -20.25
C ARG A 337 30.28 20.72 -21.15
N GLY A 338 29.21 20.22 -21.78
CA GLY A 338 29.23 19.01 -22.59
C GLY A 338 28.95 17.73 -21.80
N ARG A 339 29.12 17.69 -20.47
CA ARG A 339 28.79 16.51 -19.66
C ARG A 339 27.30 16.17 -19.75
N TYR A 340 27.02 14.89 -19.93
CA TYR A 340 25.67 14.36 -20.02
C TYR A 340 25.61 12.96 -19.42
N LEU A 341 24.59 12.70 -18.62
CA LEU A 341 24.22 11.36 -18.19
C LEU A 341 22.70 11.25 -18.28
N ARG A 342 22.20 10.18 -18.89
CA ARG A 342 20.80 9.79 -18.83
C ARG A 342 20.70 8.28 -18.69
N ILE A 343 19.87 7.85 -17.76
CA ILE A 343 19.49 6.47 -17.52
C ILE A 343 18.02 6.36 -17.91
N ASP A 344 17.74 5.53 -18.91
CA ASP A 344 16.39 5.24 -19.37
C ASP A 344 15.94 3.89 -18.79
N ASN A 345 14.73 3.86 -18.23
CA ASN A 345 14.06 2.68 -17.69
C ASN A 345 12.77 2.45 -18.49
N LEU A 346 12.36 1.19 -18.62
CA LEU A 346 11.11 0.82 -19.28
C LEU A 346 10.08 0.43 -18.21
N ALA A 347 8.84 0.86 -18.33
CA ALA A 347 7.79 0.50 -17.40
C ALA A 347 6.43 0.28 -18.08
N ASN A 348 5.56 -0.48 -17.43
CA ASN A 348 4.17 -0.67 -17.80
C ASN A 348 3.30 -0.56 -16.55
N ILE A 349 2.07 -0.08 -16.71
CA ILE A 349 1.07 -0.06 -15.64
C ILE A 349 -0.29 -0.39 -16.24
N GLU A 350 -1.03 -1.20 -15.52
CA GLU A 350 -2.45 -1.41 -15.76
C GLU A 350 -3.23 -0.63 -14.71
N LEU A 351 -4.03 0.34 -15.14
CA LEU A 351 -4.84 1.15 -14.24
C LEU A 351 -6.26 0.58 -14.19
N PRO A 352 -6.84 0.41 -12.99
CA PRO A 352 -8.25 0.06 -12.88
C PRO A 352 -9.13 1.22 -13.38
N ASP A 353 -10.42 0.95 -13.54
CA ASP A 353 -11.39 2.01 -13.83
C ASP A 353 -11.43 3.01 -12.67
N ALA A 354 -11.30 4.30 -12.99
CA ALA A 354 -11.46 5.39 -12.03
C ALA A 354 -12.93 5.82 -11.96
N ASP A 355 -13.47 5.92 -10.74
CA ASP A 355 -14.75 6.57 -10.51
C ASP A 355 -14.59 8.09 -10.50
N SER A 356 -15.39 8.77 -11.32
CA SER A 356 -15.38 10.22 -11.44
C SER A 356 -16.75 10.81 -11.13
N THR A 357 -16.77 11.90 -10.37
CA THR A 357 -18.00 12.66 -10.04
C THR A 357 -17.74 14.14 -10.22
N PHE A 358 -18.53 14.79 -11.08
CA PHE A 358 -18.42 16.21 -11.37
C PHE A 358 -19.78 16.90 -11.36
N LEU A 359 -19.78 18.22 -11.15
CA LEU A 359 -20.96 19.06 -11.34
C LEU A 359 -20.90 19.71 -12.73
N THR A 360 -21.51 19.07 -13.73
CA THR A 360 -21.67 19.70 -15.04
C THR A 360 -22.52 20.97 -14.90
N PHE A 361 -22.08 22.06 -15.53
CA PHE A 361 -22.64 23.42 -15.38
C PHE A 361 -22.65 23.98 -13.94
N GLY A 362 -21.94 23.34 -13.00
CA GLY A 362 -21.84 23.77 -11.60
C GLY A 362 -23.00 23.35 -10.70
N PHE A 363 -24.00 22.62 -11.20
CA PHE A 363 -25.13 22.15 -10.39
C PHE A 363 -25.65 20.76 -10.74
N GLN A 364 -25.36 20.24 -11.93
CA GLN A 364 -25.87 18.94 -12.37
C GLN A 364 -24.85 17.84 -12.08
N PRO A 365 -25.09 16.96 -11.09
CA PRO A 365 -24.19 15.84 -10.81
C PRO A 365 -24.14 14.85 -11.98
N VAL A 366 -22.93 14.55 -12.41
CA VAL A 366 -22.61 13.52 -13.40
C VAL A 366 -21.56 12.60 -12.80
N THR A 367 -21.83 11.30 -12.82
CA THR A 367 -20.86 10.26 -12.47
C THR A 367 -20.50 9.46 -13.70
N ALA A 368 -19.25 9.04 -13.83
CA ALA A 368 -18.81 8.16 -14.91
C ALA A 368 -17.60 7.33 -14.45
N LYS A 369 -17.41 6.17 -15.08
CA LYS A 369 -16.17 5.41 -15.00
C LYS A 369 -15.26 5.77 -16.17
N VAL A 370 -13.96 5.84 -15.89
CA VAL A 370 -12.91 6.12 -16.86
C VAL A 370 -11.93 4.95 -16.89
N SER A 371 -11.84 4.26 -18.03
CA SER A 371 -10.78 3.28 -18.27
C SER A 371 -9.60 3.94 -18.97
N PHE A 372 -8.40 3.45 -18.69
CA PHE A 372 -7.15 3.96 -19.24
C PHE A 372 -6.48 2.90 -20.12
N GLU A 373 -6.23 3.22 -21.37
CA GLU A 373 -5.37 2.42 -22.24
C GLU A 373 -3.98 3.06 -22.24
N THR A 374 -3.07 2.50 -21.45
CA THR A 374 -1.74 3.07 -21.21
C THR A 374 -0.68 2.30 -22.00
N GLY A 375 0.09 3.00 -22.83
CA GLY A 375 1.22 2.41 -23.55
C GLY A 375 2.47 2.25 -22.68
N PRO A 376 3.53 1.61 -23.20
CA PRO A 376 4.82 1.50 -22.53
C PRO A 376 5.36 2.87 -22.12
N MET A 377 5.92 2.95 -20.93
CA MET A 377 6.48 4.16 -20.35
C MET A 377 8.00 4.15 -20.42
N THR A 378 8.56 5.32 -20.71
CA THR A 378 10.00 5.57 -20.56
C THR A 378 10.21 6.51 -19.40
N ILE A 379 10.95 6.05 -18.40
CA ILE A 379 11.36 6.85 -17.24
C ILE A 379 12.83 7.20 -17.45
N SER A 380 13.10 8.46 -17.77
CA SER A 380 14.44 8.99 -18.02
C SER A 380 14.89 9.84 -16.85
N ILE A 381 16.03 9.50 -16.26
CA ILE A 381 16.64 10.23 -15.14
C ILE A 381 18.06 10.59 -15.53
N GLY A 382 18.52 11.79 -15.22
CA GLY A 382 19.84 12.20 -15.66
C GLY A 382 20.27 13.55 -15.14
N ASN A 383 21.41 14.02 -15.63
CA ASN A 383 21.94 15.34 -15.34
C ASN A 383 22.71 15.89 -16.53
N ILE A 384 22.70 17.21 -16.68
CA ILE A 384 23.48 17.95 -17.68
C ILE A 384 24.50 18.81 -16.93
N GLY A 385 25.79 18.70 -17.28
CA GLY A 385 26.85 19.41 -16.56
C GLY A 385 27.21 18.77 -15.21
N TYR A 386 27.89 19.53 -14.34
CA TYR A 386 28.16 19.12 -12.95
C TYR A 386 27.14 19.62 -11.94
N ASP A 387 26.25 20.52 -12.35
CA ASP A 387 25.23 21.08 -11.48
C ASP A 387 24.20 20.00 -11.10
N LEU A 388 24.09 19.71 -9.80
CA LEU A 388 23.11 18.75 -9.27
C LEU A 388 21.69 19.30 -9.37
N ASP A 389 21.51 20.63 -9.40
CA ASP A 389 20.22 21.27 -9.64
C ASP A 389 19.79 21.17 -11.12
N ALA A 390 20.71 20.79 -12.01
CA ALA A 390 20.42 20.44 -13.41
C ALA A 390 20.08 18.95 -13.60
N ALA A 391 19.87 18.20 -12.51
CA ALA A 391 19.28 16.88 -12.58
C ALA A 391 17.84 16.95 -13.09
N PHE A 392 17.46 15.96 -13.90
CA PHE A 392 16.12 15.84 -14.43
C PHE A 392 15.57 14.44 -14.23
N SER A 393 14.26 14.38 -14.08
CA SER A 393 13.47 13.16 -14.21
C SER A 393 12.27 13.45 -15.11
N THR A 394 12.07 12.61 -16.12
CA THR A 394 10.98 12.71 -17.09
C THR A 394 10.39 11.34 -17.34
N VAL A 395 9.08 11.22 -17.19
CA VAL A 395 8.32 10.03 -17.58
C VAL A 395 7.48 10.37 -18.80
N TYR A 396 7.55 9.54 -19.83
CA TYR A 396 6.75 9.71 -21.03
C TYR A 396 6.05 8.41 -21.42
N PHE A 397 4.78 8.54 -21.81
CA PHE A 397 3.99 7.48 -22.42
C PHE A 397 2.81 8.05 -23.20
N LYS A 398 2.13 7.19 -23.96
CA LYS A 398 0.86 7.52 -24.61
C LYS A 398 -0.31 6.89 -23.88
N GLN A 399 -1.41 7.62 -23.81
CA GLN A 399 -2.63 7.15 -23.16
C GLN A 399 -3.87 7.46 -24.00
N SER A 400 -4.86 6.57 -23.96
CA SER A 400 -6.23 6.86 -24.39
C SER A 400 -7.19 6.70 -23.20
N LEU A 401 -8.28 7.47 -23.22
CA LEU A 401 -9.34 7.37 -22.21
C LEU A 401 -10.59 6.79 -22.83
N ARG A 402 -11.29 5.94 -22.10
CA ARG A 402 -12.65 5.47 -22.43
C ARG A 402 -13.60 5.84 -21.30
N ILE A 403 -14.77 6.36 -21.66
CA ILE A 403 -15.83 6.74 -20.71
C ILE A 403 -16.98 5.75 -20.81
N HIS A 404 -17.46 5.28 -19.67
CA HIS A 404 -18.62 4.39 -19.58
C HIS A 404 -19.36 4.57 -18.24
N ASP A 405 -20.47 3.84 -18.09
CA ASP A 405 -21.33 3.88 -16.90
C ASP A 405 -21.74 5.29 -16.46
N VAL A 406 -22.01 6.14 -17.45
CA VAL A 406 -22.36 7.54 -17.22
C VAL A 406 -23.75 7.63 -16.61
N LYS A 407 -23.90 8.43 -15.55
CA LYS A 407 -25.19 8.77 -14.97
C LYS A 407 -25.31 10.28 -14.82
N VAL A 408 -26.45 10.82 -15.24
CA VAL A 408 -26.82 12.22 -15.07
C VAL A 408 -27.94 12.30 -14.06
N ASN A 409 -27.73 12.99 -12.93
CA ASN A 409 -28.69 13.01 -11.81
C ASN A 409 -29.13 11.59 -11.39
N GLY A 410 -28.19 10.65 -11.39
CA GLY A 410 -28.45 9.23 -11.09
C GLY A 410 -29.13 8.42 -12.19
N THR A 411 -29.58 9.05 -13.28
CA THR A 411 -30.18 8.36 -14.43
C THR A 411 -29.09 7.93 -15.41
N PRO A 412 -29.00 6.65 -15.79
CA PRO A 412 -28.01 6.19 -16.77
C PRO A 412 -28.15 6.90 -18.12
N LEU A 413 -27.02 7.30 -18.69
CA LEU A 413 -26.89 7.80 -20.05
C LEU A 413 -26.07 6.77 -20.85
N ASP A 414 -26.68 6.19 -21.87
CA ASP A 414 -26.00 5.23 -22.74
C ASP A 414 -25.06 5.95 -23.71
N VAL A 415 -23.76 5.83 -23.44
CA VAL A 415 -22.70 6.42 -24.27
C VAL A 415 -22.12 5.42 -25.29
N GLY A 416 -22.65 4.20 -25.33
CA GLY A 416 -22.15 3.14 -26.20
C GLY A 416 -20.80 2.56 -25.77
N ASN A 417 -20.40 1.49 -26.45
CA ASN A 417 -19.19 0.72 -26.11
C ASN A 417 -17.88 1.32 -26.63
N ASN A 418 -17.91 2.49 -27.27
CA ASN A 418 -16.75 3.05 -27.96
C ASN A 418 -16.48 4.51 -27.62
N CYS A 419 -17.13 5.07 -26.58
CA CYS A 419 -16.92 6.46 -26.18
C CYS A 419 -15.50 6.65 -25.63
N ARG A 420 -14.59 7.17 -26.45
CA ARG A 420 -13.16 7.27 -26.12
C ARG A 420 -12.49 8.47 -26.76
N THR A 421 -11.29 8.81 -26.34
CA THR A 421 -10.45 9.81 -27.03
C THR A 421 -10.18 9.37 -28.47
N ALA A 422 -10.30 10.30 -29.42
CA ALA A 422 -10.17 10.02 -30.85
C ALA A 422 -8.78 9.51 -31.26
N LYS A 423 -7.77 9.78 -30.45
CA LYS A 423 -6.39 9.28 -30.59
C LYS A 423 -5.74 9.20 -29.20
N PRO A 424 -4.67 8.39 -29.05
CA PRO A 424 -3.80 8.50 -27.88
C PRO A 424 -3.20 9.90 -27.80
N PHE A 425 -3.01 10.40 -26.58
CA PHE A 425 -2.30 11.63 -26.28
C PHE A 425 -1.06 11.36 -25.44
N ASP A 426 -0.14 12.30 -25.52
CA ASP A 426 1.13 12.24 -24.82
C ASP A 426 0.92 12.62 -23.35
N VAL A 427 1.47 11.80 -22.46
CA VAL A 427 1.59 12.10 -21.04
C VAL A 427 3.06 12.28 -20.74
N VAL A 428 3.43 13.49 -20.32
CA VAL A 428 4.79 13.82 -19.89
C VAL A 428 4.72 14.27 -18.43
N LEU A 429 5.34 13.50 -17.55
CA LEU A 429 5.46 13.82 -16.14
C LEU A 429 6.91 14.18 -15.82
N SER A 430 7.12 15.11 -14.90
CA SER A 430 8.43 15.45 -14.36
C SER A 430 8.48 15.21 -12.86
N GLY A 431 9.57 14.59 -12.41
CA GLY A 431 9.87 14.47 -10.98
C GLY A 431 10.85 15.53 -10.47
N GLY A 432 11.29 16.45 -11.35
CA GLY A 432 12.33 17.42 -11.04
C GLY A 432 13.60 16.77 -10.48
N SER A 433 14.25 17.46 -9.55
CA SER A 433 15.42 16.96 -8.81
C SER A 433 15.05 16.05 -7.61
N ALA A 434 13.78 16.00 -7.21
CA ALA A 434 13.33 15.18 -6.08
C ALA A 434 13.19 13.70 -6.45
N TYR A 435 12.86 13.40 -7.72
CA TYR A 435 12.86 12.05 -8.25
C TYR A 435 14.25 11.70 -8.78
N THR A 436 15.13 11.23 -7.90
CA THR A 436 16.56 11.03 -8.20
C THR A 436 16.88 9.66 -8.77
N ASN A 437 16.05 8.65 -8.49
CA ASN A 437 16.22 7.28 -8.98
C ASN A 437 14.85 6.59 -9.04
N VAL A 438 14.62 5.79 -10.09
CA VAL A 438 13.41 4.96 -10.25
C VAL A 438 13.22 3.99 -9.09
N ALA A 439 14.30 3.55 -8.44
CA ALA A 439 14.24 2.63 -7.31
C ALA A 439 13.64 3.27 -6.04
N LEU A 440 13.84 4.58 -5.85
CA LEU A 440 13.28 5.33 -4.72
C LEU A 440 11.86 5.82 -5.02
N GLY A 441 11.55 6.04 -6.29
CA GLY A 441 10.28 6.61 -6.72
C GLY A 441 10.16 8.09 -6.33
N GLY A 442 8.93 8.50 -6.01
CA GLY A 442 8.60 9.86 -5.63
C GLY A 442 7.49 10.48 -6.48
N ARG A 443 7.29 11.78 -6.26
CA ARG A 443 6.24 12.57 -6.91
C ARG A 443 6.62 12.89 -8.36
N LEU A 444 5.64 12.73 -9.23
CA LEU A 444 5.68 13.06 -10.64
C LEU A 444 4.49 13.99 -10.96
N ASP A 445 4.77 15.09 -11.64
CA ASP A 445 3.78 16.12 -11.98
C ASP A 445 3.77 16.36 -13.50
N GLY A 446 2.59 16.52 -14.09
CA GLY A 446 2.46 16.83 -15.52
C GLY A 446 1.18 17.58 -15.87
N GLU A 447 1.12 18.04 -17.10
CA GLU A 447 -0.07 18.63 -17.71
C GLU A 447 -0.30 18.00 -19.09
N VAL A 448 -1.54 17.63 -19.38
CA VAL A 448 -1.94 16.96 -20.62
C VAL A 448 -3.00 17.76 -21.36
N THR A 449 -3.02 17.59 -22.68
CA THR A 449 -4.11 18.06 -23.54
C THR A 449 -4.95 16.87 -23.95
N ILE A 450 -6.17 16.78 -23.41
CA ILE A 450 -7.08 15.68 -23.72
C ILE A 450 -7.68 15.91 -25.13
N PRO A 451 -7.53 14.98 -26.09
CA PRO A 451 -8.09 15.10 -27.44
C PRO A 451 -9.62 15.06 -27.44
N PRO A 452 -10.27 15.43 -28.56
CA PRO A 452 -11.70 15.20 -28.76
C PRO A 452 -12.10 13.74 -28.54
N PHE A 453 -13.35 13.54 -28.13
CA PHE A 453 -13.96 12.21 -28.00
C PHE A 453 -14.62 11.78 -29.31
N THR A 454 -14.68 10.47 -29.51
CA THR A 454 -15.35 9.82 -30.64
C THR A 454 -16.09 8.57 -30.16
N GLY A 455 -17.03 8.08 -30.95
CA GLY A 455 -17.78 6.84 -30.66
C GLY A 455 -18.74 6.92 -29.47
N CYS A 456 -19.10 8.12 -29.02
CA CYS A 456 -20.02 8.36 -27.92
C CYS A 456 -21.48 8.48 -28.41
N GLY A 457 -22.38 7.71 -27.81
CA GLY A 457 -23.82 7.71 -28.08
C GLY A 457 -24.30 6.40 -28.72
N THR A 458 -25.62 6.19 -28.70
CA THR A 458 -26.29 5.03 -29.32
C THR A 458 -27.53 5.46 -30.09
N GLY A 459 -28.10 4.57 -30.91
CA GLY A 459 -29.38 4.83 -31.60
C GLY A 459 -29.38 5.98 -32.61
N GLY A 460 -28.20 6.45 -33.06
CA GLY A 460 -28.05 7.59 -33.97
C GLY A 460 -27.84 8.94 -33.28
N GLU A 461 -27.83 8.97 -31.94
CA GLU A 461 -27.41 10.13 -31.16
C GLU A 461 -25.88 10.29 -31.21
N ASP A 462 -25.40 11.51 -31.48
CA ASP A 462 -23.98 11.85 -31.46
C ASP A 462 -23.65 12.65 -30.20
N LEU A 463 -23.04 11.98 -29.22
CA LEU A 463 -22.61 12.58 -27.96
C LEU A 463 -21.14 13.04 -28.00
N ASN A 464 -20.42 12.87 -29.11
CA ASN A 464 -19.03 13.30 -29.23
C ASN A 464 -18.83 14.80 -28.90
N PRO A 465 -19.69 15.72 -29.39
CA PRO A 465 -19.55 17.14 -29.06
C PRO A 465 -19.73 17.41 -27.56
N LEU A 466 -20.59 16.66 -26.88
CA LEU A 466 -20.85 16.82 -25.45
C LEU A 466 -19.61 16.50 -24.61
N PHE A 467 -19.02 15.30 -24.79
CA PHE A 467 -17.82 14.88 -24.05
C PHE A 467 -16.60 15.71 -24.44
N THR A 468 -16.48 16.06 -25.73
CA THR A 468 -15.40 16.96 -26.20
C THR A 468 -15.52 18.36 -25.58
N ALA A 469 -16.73 18.90 -25.49
CA ALA A 469 -16.95 20.20 -24.87
C ALA A 469 -16.64 20.16 -23.36
N ALA A 470 -17.02 19.08 -22.67
CA ALA A 470 -16.88 18.95 -21.23
C ALA A 470 -15.45 18.61 -20.75
N ILE A 471 -14.72 17.75 -21.47
CA ILE A 471 -13.48 17.13 -20.95
C ILE A 471 -12.24 17.57 -21.74
N SER A 472 -12.33 17.59 -23.08
CA SER A 472 -11.17 17.80 -23.95
C SER A 472 -10.58 19.20 -23.85
N GLY A 473 -9.26 19.32 -24.04
CA GLY A 473 -8.53 20.59 -24.01
C GLY A 473 -7.26 20.54 -23.15
N PRO A 474 -6.47 21.63 -23.15
CA PRO A 474 -5.26 21.75 -22.33
C PRO A 474 -5.60 22.06 -20.85
N GLY A 475 -4.58 22.14 -20.00
CA GLY A 475 -4.74 22.52 -18.59
C GLY A 475 -5.14 21.38 -17.65
N ASN A 476 -5.21 20.15 -18.14
CA ASN A 476 -5.51 18.99 -17.30
C ASN A 476 -4.21 18.50 -16.64
N ARG A 477 -4.10 18.66 -15.33
CA ARG A 477 -2.96 18.25 -14.52
C ARG A 477 -3.09 16.82 -14.09
N ILE A 478 -1.95 16.13 -14.08
CA ILE A 478 -1.79 14.78 -13.56
C ILE A 478 -0.71 14.84 -12.49
N PHE A 479 -1.00 14.22 -11.36
CA PHE A 479 -0.07 14.00 -10.28
C PHE A 479 -0.02 12.51 -10.02
N MET A 480 1.17 11.98 -9.86
CA MET A 480 1.41 10.56 -9.60
C MET A 480 2.48 10.46 -8.53
N ASN A 481 2.36 9.51 -7.63
CA ASN A 481 3.39 9.24 -6.65
C ASN A 481 3.76 7.76 -6.74
N GLN A 482 5.01 7.48 -7.07
CA GLN A 482 5.54 6.12 -7.08
C GLN A 482 6.16 5.83 -5.72
N ALA A 483 5.80 4.71 -5.11
CA ALA A 483 6.53 4.20 -3.96
C ALA A 483 7.95 3.71 -4.35
N PRO A 484 8.84 3.50 -3.37
CA PRO A 484 10.06 2.73 -3.60
C PRO A 484 9.77 1.37 -4.21
N THR A 485 10.65 0.91 -5.10
CA THR A 485 10.44 -0.34 -5.83
C THR A 485 10.90 -1.56 -5.04
N CYS A 486 10.04 -2.57 -4.97
CA CYS A 486 10.41 -3.92 -4.60
C CYS A 486 11.27 -4.56 -5.70
N TYR A 487 12.42 -5.13 -5.33
CA TYR A 487 13.23 -5.94 -6.23
C TYR A 487 13.07 -7.43 -5.89
N PRO A 488 12.20 -8.18 -6.60
CA PRO A 488 11.85 -9.54 -6.23
C PRO A 488 13.01 -10.54 -6.30
N ALA A 489 14.13 -10.22 -6.99
CA ALA A 489 15.33 -11.06 -6.96
C ALA A 489 16.11 -10.97 -5.63
N PHE A 490 15.87 -9.92 -4.84
CA PHE A 490 16.47 -9.70 -3.52
C PHE A 490 15.39 -9.17 -2.55
N PRO A 491 14.32 -9.95 -2.29
CA PRO A 491 13.15 -9.46 -1.58
C PRO A 491 13.46 -9.12 -0.12
N GLU A 492 14.48 -9.77 0.45
CA GLU A 492 14.85 -9.52 1.84
C GLU A 492 15.73 -8.29 2.06
N SER A 493 16.34 -7.71 1.03
CA SER A 493 17.21 -6.53 1.15
C SER A 493 16.71 -5.33 0.35
N SER A 494 15.56 -5.46 -0.32
CA SER A 494 14.89 -4.39 -1.06
C SER A 494 13.53 -4.06 -0.43
N TYR A 495 12.80 -3.11 -1.03
CA TYR A 495 11.51 -2.61 -0.54
C TYR A 495 10.34 -3.57 -0.84
N CYS A 496 10.46 -4.84 -0.44
CA CYS A 496 9.43 -5.87 -0.65
C CYS A 496 8.73 -6.25 0.67
N PRO A 497 7.38 -6.35 0.68
CA PRO A 497 6.45 -5.95 -0.39
C PRO A 497 6.52 -4.43 -0.69
N PRO A 498 6.13 -4.01 -1.91
CA PRO A 498 6.11 -2.59 -2.25
C PRO A 498 5.33 -1.76 -1.25
N ALA A 499 5.86 -0.60 -0.86
CA ALA A 499 5.16 0.29 0.05
C ALA A 499 3.90 0.87 -0.59
N PRO A 500 2.81 1.16 0.14
CA PRO A 500 1.66 1.86 -0.43
C PRO A 500 2.10 3.23 -0.93
N ALA A 501 1.59 3.64 -2.08
CA ALA A 501 1.86 4.96 -2.63
C ALA A 501 1.02 6.02 -1.90
N GLU A 502 1.67 7.08 -1.41
CA GLU A 502 0.94 8.18 -0.77
C GLU A 502 0.15 9.01 -1.80
N LEU A 503 -1.03 9.49 -1.42
CA LEU A 503 -1.84 10.34 -2.29
C LEU A 503 -1.09 11.65 -2.59
N PRO A 504 -0.95 12.06 -3.87
CA PRO A 504 -0.22 13.27 -4.21
C PRO A 504 -0.79 14.52 -3.54
N GLY A 505 0.02 15.22 -2.74
CA GLY A 505 -0.32 16.53 -2.16
C GLY A 505 -0.75 16.52 -0.68
N THR A 506 -0.66 15.37 -0.01
CA THR A 506 -0.95 15.23 1.43
C THR A 506 0.16 15.74 2.35
N LYS A 507 1.41 15.79 1.87
CA LYS A 507 2.53 16.42 2.60
C LYS A 507 2.63 17.91 2.27
N PRO A 508 2.83 18.81 3.26
CA PRO A 508 3.19 20.20 3.01
C PRO A 508 4.46 20.24 2.15
N LYS A 509 4.58 21.23 1.27
CA LYS A 509 5.89 21.53 0.65
C LYS A 509 6.85 21.88 1.79
N SER A 510 7.85 21.03 2.00
CA SER A 510 8.97 21.26 2.91
C SER A 510 9.77 22.48 2.49
#